data_AF-A0A351KDX1-F1
#
_entry.id   AF-A0A351KDX1-F1
#
_cell.length_a   1.000
_cell.length_b   1.000
_cell.length_c   1.000
_cell.angle_alpha   90.00
_cell.angle_beta   90.00
_cell.angle_gamma   90.00
#
_symmetry.space_group_name_H-M   'P 1'
#
loop_
_entity.id
_entity.type
_entity.pdbx_description
1 polymer ?
#
loop_
_entity_poly.entity_id
_entity_poly.type
_entity_poly.pdbx_seq_one_letter_code
_entity_poly.pdbx_strand_id
1 'polypeptide(L)'
;MDIRKAYDIEYNELMKKPYGYMVTLDKDSLMLRSVNSKEMQITACCMVCDYIYEKGFNNVAKILKTKRGKYYIKDEKSIYVLIDKEVEKKFKIKSKKDAVDIAYTLAQFHNLSEGYVPLAGVKLDVLWGRKIKKYKKLTCCIEKFNDLLSDTNNPDEFCNVSLDYINDLLKRAKIITKFLHSNEYINYLEDSMKRKEICINSMSI
;
A
#
# COMPACT_ATOMS: atom_id res chain seq x y z
N MET A 1 1.22 -5.09 -27.90
CA MET A 1 1.39 -3.91 -27.05
C MET A 1 2.44 -3.03 -27.68
N ASP A 2 2.10 -1.83 -28.12
CA ASP A 2 3.02 -0.92 -28.84
C ASP A 2 3.40 0.27 -27.95
N ILE A 3 4.56 0.17 -27.31
CA ILE A 3 5.06 1.16 -26.35
C ILE A 3 5.43 2.46 -27.09
N ARG A 4 6.06 2.36 -28.26
CA ARG A 4 6.52 3.51 -29.05
C ARG A 4 5.34 4.41 -29.39
N LYS A 5 4.29 3.81 -29.95
CA LYS A 5 3.07 4.53 -30.31
C LYS A 5 2.33 5.10 -29.10
N ALA A 6 2.30 4.36 -27.99
CA ALA A 6 1.55 4.78 -26.81
C ALA A 6 2.20 5.96 -26.07
N TYR A 7 3.53 5.99 -25.98
CA TYR A 7 4.27 6.96 -25.15
C TYR A 7 5.09 7.98 -25.94
N ASP A 8 5.16 7.89 -27.27
CA ASP A 8 6.05 8.72 -28.11
C ASP A 8 7.54 8.52 -27.84
N ILE A 9 7.93 7.30 -27.50
CA ILE A 9 9.32 7.01 -27.17
C ILE A 9 9.93 6.11 -28.23
N GLU A 10 11.10 6.48 -28.71
CA GLU A 10 11.98 5.57 -29.42
C GLU A 10 12.88 4.87 -28.39
N TYR A 11 13.14 3.59 -28.60
CA TYR A 11 14.00 2.80 -27.72
C TYR A 11 14.87 1.85 -28.54
N ASN A 12 16.08 1.64 -28.02
CA ASN A 12 17.11 0.80 -28.62
C ASN A 12 16.86 -0.67 -28.33
N GLU A 13 16.46 -0.97 -27.09
CA GLU A 13 16.26 -2.35 -26.63
C GLU A 13 15.03 -2.46 -25.73
N LEU A 14 14.36 -3.61 -25.78
CA LEU A 14 13.28 -3.99 -24.88
C LEU A 14 13.59 -5.35 -24.25
N MET A 15 13.99 -5.34 -22.98
CA MET A 15 14.39 -6.54 -22.25
C MET A 15 13.28 -7.02 -21.31
N LYS A 16 12.87 -8.28 -21.43
CA LYS A 16 11.87 -8.87 -20.53
C LYS A 16 12.45 -9.10 -19.14
N LYS A 17 11.70 -8.71 -18.11
CA LYS A 17 11.98 -8.92 -16.68
C LYS A 17 10.81 -9.69 -16.04
N PRO A 18 10.96 -10.29 -14.83
CA PRO A 18 9.88 -11.03 -14.18
C PRO A 18 8.60 -10.22 -13.94
N TYR A 19 8.72 -8.90 -13.82
CA TYR A 19 7.65 -7.97 -13.47
C TYR A 19 7.35 -6.95 -14.57
N GLY A 20 7.78 -7.20 -15.81
CA GLY A 20 7.51 -6.32 -16.95
C GLY A 20 8.65 -6.28 -17.96
N TYR A 21 8.95 -5.10 -18.47
CA TYR A 21 9.97 -4.87 -19.48
C TYR A 21 10.84 -3.66 -19.12
N MET A 22 12.15 -3.81 -19.25
CA MET A 22 13.09 -2.71 -19.23
C MET A 22 13.19 -2.13 -20.64
N VAL A 23 13.01 -0.81 -20.77
CA VAL A 23 13.01 -0.08 -22.04
C VAL A 23 14.28 0.77 -22.07
N THR A 24 15.28 0.35 -22.84
CA THR A 24 16.58 1.04 -22.93
C THR A 24 16.52 2.14 -23.99
N LEU A 25 16.74 3.38 -23.57
CA LEU A 25 16.86 4.56 -24.44
C LEU A 25 18.36 4.82 -24.73
N ASP A 26 18.68 5.95 -25.37
CA ASP A 26 20.07 6.31 -25.68
C ASP A 26 20.95 6.58 -24.45
N LYS A 27 20.36 7.20 -23.41
CA LYS A 27 21.10 7.66 -22.21
C LYS A 27 20.49 7.21 -20.89
N ASP A 28 19.32 6.59 -20.93
CA ASP A 28 18.54 6.23 -19.75
C ASP A 28 17.77 4.93 -20.00
N SER A 29 17.21 4.36 -18.93
CA SER A 29 16.29 3.24 -19.01
C SER A 29 14.99 3.55 -18.29
N LEU A 30 13.88 3.11 -18.88
CA LEU A 30 12.56 3.15 -18.27
C LEU A 30 12.12 1.75 -17.89
N MET A 31 11.19 1.65 -16.95
CA MET A 31 10.61 0.38 -16.54
C MET A 31 9.11 0.35 -16.89
N LEU A 32 8.73 -0.51 -17.83
CA LEU A 32 7.33 -0.83 -18.07
C LEU A 32 6.92 -1.99 -17.17
N ARG A 33 6.29 -1.68 -16.03
CA ARG A 33 5.96 -2.64 -14.97
C ARG A 33 4.55 -3.16 -15.10
N SER A 34 4.36 -4.48 -15.02
CA SER A 34 3.04 -5.07 -14.90
C SER A 34 2.47 -4.84 -13.50
N VAL A 35 1.19 -4.52 -13.44
CA VAL A 35 0.48 -4.22 -12.19
C VAL A 35 -0.77 -5.06 -12.06
N ASN A 36 -0.91 -5.71 -10.90
CA ASN A 36 -2.11 -6.47 -10.57
C ASN A 36 -3.10 -5.56 -9.82
N SER A 37 -3.70 -4.61 -10.54
CA SER A 37 -4.64 -3.64 -9.99
C SER A 37 -5.62 -3.19 -11.06
N LYS A 38 -6.81 -2.75 -10.64
CA LYS A 38 -7.83 -2.26 -11.58
C LYS A 38 -7.41 -0.90 -12.15
N GLU A 39 -7.84 -0.60 -13.38
CA GLU A 39 -7.56 0.68 -14.06
C GLU A 39 -7.84 1.91 -13.16
N MET A 40 -8.98 1.92 -12.47
CA MET A 40 -9.35 3.01 -11.56
C MET A 40 -8.39 3.15 -10.37
N GLN A 41 -7.89 2.05 -9.80
CA GLN A 41 -6.96 2.08 -8.67
C GLN A 41 -5.59 2.60 -9.12
N ILE A 42 -5.15 2.18 -10.31
CA ILE A 42 -3.91 2.68 -10.92
C ILE A 42 -4.02 4.18 -11.13
N THR A 43 -5.08 4.65 -11.80
CA THR A 43 -5.31 6.08 -12.03
C THR A 43 -5.35 6.86 -10.72
N ALA A 44 -6.09 6.39 -9.70
CA ALA A 44 -6.16 7.06 -8.41
C ALA A 44 -4.78 7.19 -7.75
N CYS A 45 -3.99 6.13 -7.75
CA CYS A 45 -2.63 6.12 -7.20
C CYS A 45 -1.70 7.07 -7.95
N CYS A 46 -1.71 7.03 -9.29
CA CYS A 46 -0.83 7.86 -10.10
C CYS A 46 -1.15 9.36 -9.95
N MET A 47 -2.43 9.71 -9.79
CA MET A 47 -2.81 11.10 -9.55
C MET A 47 -2.37 11.61 -8.18
N VAL A 48 -2.36 10.76 -7.16
CA VAL A 48 -1.74 11.10 -5.86
C VAL A 48 -0.23 11.32 -6.03
N CYS A 49 0.45 10.47 -6.81
CA CYS A 49 1.86 10.65 -7.12
C CYS A 49 2.14 11.96 -7.84
N ASP A 50 1.35 12.33 -8.85
CA ASP A 50 1.47 13.62 -9.54
C ASP A 50 1.29 14.79 -8.56
N TYR A 51 0.24 14.73 -7.72
CA TYR A 51 -0.06 15.77 -6.75
C TYR A 51 1.07 16.03 -5.75
N ILE A 52 1.68 14.98 -5.20
CA ILE A 52 2.80 15.13 -4.26
C ILE A 52 4.10 15.52 -4.99
N TYR A 53 4.27 15.12 -6.25
CA TYR A 53 5.41 15.51 -7.07
C TYR A 53 5.39 17.02 -7.37
N GLU A 54 4.22 17.58 -7.67
CA GLU A 54 4.01 19.03 -7.84
C GLU A 54 4.33 19.81 -6.56
N LYS A 55 4.23 19.17 -5.39
CA LYS A 55 4.65 19.74 -4.09
C LYS A 55 6.12 19.44 -3.72
N GLY A 56 6.91 18.87 -4.65
CA GLY A 56 8.34 18.63 -4.48
C GLY A 56 8.71 17.28 -3.87
N PHE A 57 7.79 16.32 -3.76
CA PHE A 57 8.09 14.98 -3.26
C PHE A 57 8.68 14.08 -4.34
N ASN A 58 10.02 14.01 -4.39
CA ASN A 58 10.76 13.27 -5.42
C ASN A 58 11.17 11.84 -4.99
N ASN A 59 10.76 11.41 -3.79
CA ASN A 59 11.08 10.10 -3.20
C ASN A 59 10.12 8.98 -3.68
N VAL A 60 9.44 9.19 -4.81
CA VAL A 60 8.58 8.21 -5.50
C VAL A 60 9.03 8.14 -6.96
N ALA A 61 8.84 6.98 -7.59
CA ALA A 61 9.13 6.82 -8.99
C ALA A 61 8.05 7.51 -9.84
N LYS A 62 8.47 8.30 -10.84
CA LYS A 62 7.54 9.07 -11.66
C LYS A 62 6.87 8.13 -12.65
N ILE A 63 5.55 8.19 -12.69
CA ILE A 63 4.74 7.39 -13.62
C ILE A 63 4.46 8.25 -14.84
N LEU A 64 4.88 7.79 -16.01
CA LEU A 64 4.74 8.50 -17.26
C LEU A 64 3.33 8.31 -17.83
N LYS A 65 2.78 9.40 -18.39
CA LYS A 65 1.51 9.37 -19.12
C LYS A 65 1.77 9.00 -20.58
N THR A 66 0.86 8.23 -21.16
CA THR A 66 0.75 8.01 -22.60
C THR A 66 0.44 9.32 -23.33
N LYS A 67 0.60 9.35 -24.67
CA LYS A 67 0.18 10.47 -25.54
C LYS A 67 -1.27 10.91 -25.31
N ARG A 68 -2.13 9.98 -24.87
CA ARG A 68 -3.55 10.21 -24.60
C ARG A 68 -3.84 10.63 -23.15
N GLY A 69 -2.80 10.91 -22.35
CA GLY A 69 -2.92 11.31 -20.95
C GLY A 69 -3.23 10.18 -19.96
N LYS A 70 -3.30 8.91 -20.39
CA LYS A 70 -3.51 7.76 -19.49
C LYS A 70 -2.21 7.33 -18.80
N TYR A 71 -2.28 6.84 -17.57
CA TYR A 71 -1.13 6.33 -16.81
C TYR A 71 -0.74 4.87 -17.11
N TYR A 72 -1.52 4.19 -17.95
CA TYR A 72 -1.31 2.77 -18.22
C TYR A 72 -1.58 2.43 -19.68
N ILE A 73 -0.98 1.33 -20.09
CA ILE A 73 -1.34 0.57 -21.29
C ILE A 73 -1.79 -0.83 -20.87
N LYS A 74 -2.57 -1.51 -21.71
CA LYS A 74 -3.02 -2.87 -21.43
C LYS A 74 -2.90 -3.76 -22.65
N ASP A 75 -2.65 -5.03 -22.40
CA ASP A 75 -2.88 -6.12 -23.35
C ASP A 75 -4.04 -7.00 -22.84
N GLU A 76 -4.25 -8.17 -23.45
CA GLU A 76 -5.33 -9.09 -23.07
C GLU A 76 -5.17 -9.66 -21.65
N LYS A 77 -3.94 -9.70 -21.11
CA LYS A 77 -3.61 -10.42 -19.88
C LYS A 77 -3.21 -9.51 -18.73
N SER A 78 -2.77 -8.29 -19.01
CA SER A 78 -2.08 -7.46 -18.03
C SER A 78 -2.24 -5.96 -18.31
N ILE A 79 -2.18 -5.20 -17.22
CA ILE A 79 -2.08 -3.73 -17.25
C ILE A 79 -0.64 -3.36 -16.88
N TYR A 80 -0.09 -2.37 -17.57
CA TYR A 80 1.28 -1.92 -17.40
C TYR A 80 1.35 -0.42 -17.19
N VAL A 81 2.26 0.01 -16.32
CA VAL A 81 2.61 1.42 -16.08
C VAL A 81 4.06 1.66 -16.47
N LEU A 82 4.35 2.79 -17.09
CA LEU A 82 5.71 3.17 -17.45
C LEU A 82 6.30 4.09 -16.37
N ILE A 83 7.49 3.73 -15.87
CA ILE A 83 8.14 4.39 -14.74
C ILE A 83 9.50 4.92 -15.19
N ASP A 84 9.87 6.10 -14.71
CA ASP A 84 11.10 6.82 -15.09
C ASP A 84 12.42 6.21 -14.62
N LYS A 85 12.38 5.27 -13.67
CA LYS A 85 13.57 4.60 -13.13
C LYS A 85 13.27 3.18 -12.67
N GLU A 86 14.26 2.30 -12.80
CA GLU A 86 14.21 0.98 -12.20
C GLU A 86 14.35 1.13 -10.67
N VAL A 87 13.30 0.74 -9.93
CA VAL A 87 13.34 0.70 -8.47
C VAL A 87 13.94 -0.64 -8.04
N GLU A 88 15.27 -0.75 -8.11
CA GLU A 88 15.97 -2.01 -7.85
C GLU A 88 16.08 -2.34 -6.36
N LYS A 89 16.11 -1.34 -5.48
CA LYS A 89 16.42 -1.54 -4.06
C LYS A 89 15.16 -1.62 -3.21
N LYS A 90 14.81 -2.84 -2.77
CA LYS A 90 13.91 -3.01 -1.64
C LYS A 90 14.56 -2.40 -0.41
N PHE A 91 13.86 -1.47 0.24
CA PHE A 91 14.34 -0.90 1.49
C PHE A 91 14.36 -2.00 2.56
N LYS A 92 15.42 -2.07 3.36
CA LYS A 92 15.51 -2.97 4.53
C LYS A 92 15.86 -2.16 5.75
N ILE A 93 15.12 -2.35 6.84
CA ILE A 93 15.47 -1.75 8.14
C ILE A 93 16.56 -2.62 8.76
N LYS A 94 17.83 -2.19 8.65
CA LYS A 94 18.97 -2.87 9.26
C LYS A 94 19.55 -2.11 10.45
N SER A 95 19.18 -0.84 10.60
CA SER A 95 19.67 0.04 11.64
C SER A 95 18.57 0.99 12.14
N LYS A 96 18.82 1.61 13.29
CA LYS A 96 17.95 2.69 13.81
C LYS A 96 17.83 3.84 12.81
N LYS A 97 18.92 4.18 12.11
CA LYS A 97 18.94 5.23 11.09
C LYS A 97 17.97 4.90 9.96
N ASP A 98 18.00 3.67 9.46
CA ASP A 98 17.08 3.23 8.40
C ASP A 98 15.61 3.37 8.81
N ALA A 99 15.28 3.02 10.06
CA ALA A 99 13.92 3.16 10.59
C ALA A 99 13.47 4.64 10.66
N VAL A 100 14.37 5.53 11.09
CA VAL A 100 14.10 6.98 11.15
C VAL A 100 13.92 7.55 9.74
N ASP A 101 14.77 7.18 8.79
CA ASP A 101 14.72 7.69 7.42
C ASP A 101 13.41 7.27 6.71
N ILE A 102 12.94 6.04 6.92
CA ILE A 102 11.60 5.64 6.42
C ILE A 102 10.51 6.44 7.12
N ALA A 103 10.51 6.49 8.45
CA ALA A 103 9.46 7.18 9.20
C ALA A 103 9.34 8.64 8.77
N TYR A 104 10.47 9.31 8.55
CA TYR A 104 10.53 10.67 8.03
C TYR A 104 9.96 10.77 6.61
N THR A 105 10.35 9.87 5.71
CA THR A 105 9.84 9.83 4.33
C THR A 105 8.32 9.62 4.30
N LEU A 106 7.79 8.77 5.18
CA LEU A 106 6.35 8.52 5.29
C LEU A 106 5.61 9.72 5.86
N ALA A 107 6.15 10.37 6.90
CA ALA A 107 5.58 11.58 7.44
C ALA A 107 5.52 12.69 6.38
N GLN A 108 6.58 12.85 5.58
CA GLN A 108 6.58 13.77 4.45
C GLN A 108 5.50 13.41 3.42
N PHE A 109 5.37 12.14 3.04
CA PHE A 109 4.30 11.70 2.15
C PHE A 109 2.91 12.04 2.71
N HIS A 110 2.65 11.75 3.98
CA HIS A 110 1.37 12.06 4.64
C HIS A 110 1.05 13.56 4.57
N ASN A 111 1.99 14.41 4.97
CA ASN A 111 1.80 15.86 5.00
C ASN A 111 1.59 16.45 3.59
N LEU A 112 2.31 15.94 2.59
CA LEU A 112 2.20 16.46 1.22
C LEU A 112 0.94 15.96 0.50
N SER A 113 0.49 14.75 0.81
CA SER A 113 -0.74 14.18 0.23
C SER A 113 -2.03 14.68 0.88
N GLU A 114 -1.95 15.33 2.05
CA GLU A 114 -3.09 15.91 2.74
C GLU A 114 -3.89 16.87 1.84
N GLY A 115 -5.22 16.79 1.95
CA GLY A 115 -6.14 17.64 1.20
C GLY A 115 -6.34 17.25 -0.26
N TYR A 116 -5.67 16.22 -0.77
CA TYR A 116 -5.87 15.74 -2.13
C TYR A 116 -7.34 15.37 -2.40
N VAL A 117 -7.86 15.82 -3.55
CA VAL A 117 -9.21 15.50 -4.01
C VAL A 117 -9.11 14.84 -5.39
N PRO A 118 -9.57 13.58 -5.54
CA PRO A 118 -9.54 12.92 -6.84
C PRO A 118 -10.52 13.57 -7.82
N LEU A 119 -10.18 13.53 -9.11
CA LEU A 119 -11.09 13.95 -10.18
C LEU A 119 -12.38 13.12 -10.18
N ALA A 120 -13.44 13.69 -10.76
CA ALA A 120 -14.72 13.01 -10.91
C ALA A 120 -14.56 11.64 -11.60
N GLY A 121 -15.19 10.62 -11.03
CA GLY A 121 -15.12 9.23 -11.52
C GLY A 121 -13.92 8.42 -10.98
N VAL A 122 -12.96 9.05 -10.31
CA VAL A 122 -11.83 8.36 -9.64
C VAL A 122 -12.11 8.27 -8.15
N LYS A 123 -11.95 7.08 -7.56
CA LYS A 123 -12.18 6.84 -6.13
C LYS A 123 -10.93 6.27 -5.47
N LEU A 124 -10.55 6.86 -4.34
CA LEU A 124 -9.57 6.29 -3.43
C LEU A 124 -10.23 5.24 -2.53
N ASP A 125 -9.47 4.22 -2.17
CA ASP A 125 -9.93 3.22 -1.20
C ASP A 125 -9.99 3.84 0.20
N VAL A 126 -11.21 3.99 0.72
CA VAL A 126 -11.44 4.53 2.07
C VAL A 126 -11.49 3.41 3.10
N LEU A 127 -10.48 3.39 3.98
CA LEU A 127 -10.30 2.37 5.02
C LEU A 127 -10.54 2.89 6.44
N TRP A 128 -10.91 4.16 6.62
CA TRP A 128 -11.25 4.75 7.91
C TRP A 128 -12.30 3.90 8.65
N GLY A 129 -12.09 3.68 9.94
CA GLY A 129 -12.99 2.91 10.82
C GLY A 129 -13.06 1.39 10.55
N ARG A 130 -12.54 0.89 9.42
CA ARG A 130 -12.60 -0.56 9.10
C ARG A 130 -11.80 -1.40 10.08
N LYS A 131 -10.73 -0.83 10.68
CA LYS A 131 -9.93 -1.50 11.71
C LYS A 131 -10.76 -1.90 12.92
N ILE A 132 -11.70 -1.06 13.37
CA ILE A 132 -12.57 -1.34 14.52
C ILE A 132 -13.32 -2.66 14.31
N LYS A 133 -13.98 -2.81 13.16
CA LYS A 133 -14.71 -4.04 12.79
C LYS A 133 -13.77 -5.23 12.65
N LYS A 134 -12.59 -5.04 12.05
CA LYS A 134 -11.58 -6.10 11.88
C LYS A 134 -11.10 -6.64 13.23
N TYR A 135 -10.71 -5.77 14.17
CA TYR A 135 -10.20 -6.18 15.47
C TYR A 135 -11.29 -6.76 16.38
N LYS A 136 -12.54 -6.30 16.27
CA LYS A 136 -13.69 -6.96 16.91
C LYS A 136 -13.84 -8.41 16.43
N LYS A 137 -13.76 -8.65 15.11
CA LYS A 137 -13.83 -10.00 14.53
C LYS A 137 -12.66 -10.87 15.01
N LEU A 138 -11.44 -10.35 14.98
CA LEU A 138 -10.25 -11.08 15.43
C LEU A 138 -10.32 -11.44 16.92
N THR A 139 -10.82 -10.54 17.77
CA THR A 139 -11.02 -10.82 19.20
C THR A 139 -12.01 -11.98 19.39
N CYS A 140 -13.13 -11.97 18.67
CA CYS A 140 -14.10 -13.07 18.70
C CYS A 140 -13.49 -14.39 18.20
N CYS A 141 -12.58 -14.36 17.22
CA CYS A 141 -11.85 -15.55 16.79
C CYS A 141 -10.95 -16.11 17.89
N ILE A 142 -10.26 -15.25 18.66
CA ILE A 142 -9.42 -15.67 19.79
C ILE A 142 -10.29 -16.26 20.91
N GLU A 143 -11.45 -15.67 21.19
CA GLU A 143 -12.40 -16.21 22.18
C GLU A 143 -12.86 -17.62 21.80
N LYS A 144 -13.34 -17.79 20.56
CA LYS A 144 -13.75 -19.11 20.05
C LYS A 144 -12.61 -20.13 20.08
N PHE A 145 -11.39 -19.69 19.78
CA PHE A 145 -10.23 -20.57 19.83
C PHE A 145 -9.89 -20.98 21.27
N ASN A 146 -10.03 -20.06 22.23
CA ASN A 146 -9.87 -20.37 23.65
C ASN A 146 -10.91 -21.39 24.16
N ASP A 147 -12.17 -21.25 23.72
CA ASP A 147 -13.24 -22.21 24.06
C ASP A 147 -12.89 -23.59 23.51
N LEU A 148 -12.47 -23.68 22.25
CA LEU A 148 -12.03 -24.93 21.62
C LEU A 148 -10.86 -25.59 22.35
N LEU A 149 -9.87 -24.80 22.79
CA LEU A 149 -8.73 -25.32 23.56
C LEU A 149 -9.18 -25.88 24.92
N SER A 150 -10.14 -25.24 25.56
CA SER A 150 -10.66 -25.66 26.87
C SER A 150 -11.45 -26.98 26.79
N ASP A 151 -12.12 -27.22 25.66
CA ASP A 151 -12.88 -28.45 25.39
C ASP A 151 -12.00 -29.61 24.86
N THR A 152 -10.71 -29.37 24.63
CA THR A 152 -9.80 -30.36 24.03
C THR A 152 -9.25 -31.31 25.10
N ASN A 153 -9.69 -32.57 25.07
CA ASN A 153 -9.25 -33.60 26.04
C ASN A 153 -7.79 -34.08 25.85
N ASN A 154 -7.25 -33.99 24.63
CA ASN A 154 -5.88 -34.40 24.29
C ASN A 154 -5.21 -33.33 23.39
N PRO A 155 -4.77 -32.20 23.96
CA PRO A 155 -4.17 -31.12 23.19
C PRO A 155 -2.83 -31.56 22.58
N ASP A 156 -2.65 -31.31 21.29
CA ASP A 156 -1.36 -31.48 20.61
C ASP A 156 -0.34 -30.41 21.04
N GLU A 157 0.89 -30.49 20.52
CA GLU A 157 1.95 -29.53 20.85
C GLU A 157 1.55 -28.08 20.59
N PHE A 158 0.86 -27.81 19.47
CA PHE A 158 0.39 -26.48 19.13
C PHE A 158 -0.67 -25.97 20.11
N CYS A 159 -1.60 -26.83 20.52
CA CYS A 159 -2.64 -26.50 21.49
C CYS A 159 -2.04 -26.21 22.87
N ASN A 160 -1.06 -27.01 23.32
CA ASN A 160 -0.37 -26.79 24.60
C ASN A 160 0.37 -25.45 24.61
N VAL A 161 1.16 -25.15 23.57
CA VAL A 161 1.82 -23.85 23.45
C VAL A 161 0.79 -22.71 23.39
N SER A 162 -0.33 -22.90 22.70
CA SER A 162 -1.37 -21.88 22.60
C SER A 162 -2.02 -21.58 23.96
N LEU A 163 -2.30 -22.61 24.77
CA LEU A 163 -2.89 -22.48 26.11
C LEU A 163 -2.06 -21.58 27.03
N ASP A 164 -0.73 -21.64 26.93
CA ASP A 164 0.18 -20.81 27.73
C ASP A 164 0.02 -19.30 27.47
N TYR A 165 -0.39 -18.92 26.26
CA TYR A 165 -0.46 -17.51 25.84
C TYR A 165 -1.88 -17.00 25.57
N ILE A 166 -2.87 -17.87 25.40
CA ILE A 166 -4.20 -17.50 24.89
C ILE A 166 -4.90 -16.47 25.76
N ASN A 167 -4.76 -16.59 27.08
CA ASN A 167 -5.35 -15.65 28.04
C ASN A 167 -4.73 -14.25 27.93
N ASP A 168 -3.41 -14.15 27.77
CA ASP A 168 -2.72 -12.87 27.59
C ASP A 168 -3.06 -12.24 26.23
N LEU A 169 -3.09 -13.04 25.16
CA LEU A 169 -3.52 -12.60 23.84
C LEU A 169 -4.95 -12.07 23.86
N LEU A 170 -5.87 -12.77 24.53
CA LEU A 170 -7.26 -12.36 24.68
C LEU A 170 -7.38 -11.05 25.48
N LYS A 171 -6.62 -10.93 26.58
CA LYS A 171 -6.55 -9.69 27.37
C LYS A 171 -6.10 -8.51 26.51
N ARG A 172 -5.01 -8.67 25.74
CA ARG A 172 -4.52 -7.62 24.81
C ARG A 172 -5.55 -7.29 23.74
N ALA A 173 -6.20 -8.29 23.15
CA ALA A 173 -7.22 -8.11 22.12
C ALA A 173 -8.42 -7.30 22.63
N LYS A 174 -8.88 -7.59 23.87
CA LYS A 174 -9.94 -6.82 24.54
C LYS A 174 -9.54 -5.38 24.82
N ILE A 175 -8.32 -5.14 25.31
CA ILE A 175 -7.78 -3.79 25.54
C ILE A 175 -7.75 -2.98 24.24
N ILE A 176 -7.18 -3.56 23.16
CA ILE A 176 -7.09 -2.90 21.85
C ILE A 176 -8.49 -2.60 21.31
N THR A 177 -9.41 -3.55 21.39
CA THR A 177 -10.78 -3.35 20.92
C THR A 177 -11.47 -2.25 21.70
N LYS A 178 -11.31 -2.18 23.02
CA LYS A 178 -11.85 -1.09 23.86
C LYS A 178 -11.26 0.26 23.44
N PHE A 179 -9.95 0.34 23.25
CA PHE A 179 -9.28 1.57 22.80
C PHE A 179 -9.78 2.03 21.42
N LEU A 180 -9.94 1.11 20.47
CA LEU A 180 -10.47 1.43 19.13
C LEU A 180 -11.93 1.89 19.12
N HIS A 181 -12.67 1.71 20.22
CA HIS A 181 -14.03 2.26 20.40
C HIS A 181 -14.04 3.48 21.31
N SER A 182 -12.89 3.96 21.78
CA SER A 182 -12.82 5.13 22.66
C SER A 182 -13.08 6.41 21.86
N ASN A 183 -13.61 7.44 22.54
CA ASN A 183 -13.87 8.73 21.92
C ASN A 183 -12.58 9.37 21.39
N GLU A 184 -11.46 9.18 22.08
CA GLU A 184 -10.16 9.69 21.63
C GLU A 184 -9.78 9.13 20.26
N TYR A 185 -9.88 7.81 20.06
CA TYR A 185 -9.59 7.19 18.77
C TYR A 185 -10.55 7.65 17.67
N ILE A 186 -11.85 7.74 17.98
CA ILE A 186 -12.87 8.21 17.02
C ILE A 186 -12.61 9.67 16.62
N ASN A 187 -12.27 10.54 17.57
CA ASN A 187 -11.93 11.94 17.30
C ASN A 187 -10.72 12.05 16.37
N TYR A 188 -9.65 11.29 16.62
CA TYR A 188 -8.49 11.26 15.71
C TYR A 188 -8.85 10.76 14.31
N LEU A 189 -9.74 9.77 14.21
CA LEU A 189 -10.21 9.25 12.93
C LEU A 189 -11.02 10.31 12.18
N GLU A 190 -11.93 11.00 12.85
CA GLU A 190 -12.73 12.07 12.27
C GLU A 190 -11.86 13.24 11.80
N ASP A 191 -10.84 13.61 12.56
CA ASP A 191 -9.92 14.68 12.16
C ASP A 191 -9.07 14.27 10.94
N SER A 192 -8.60 13.02 10.90
CA SER A 192 -7.94 12.44 9.73
C SER A 192 -8.84 12.46 8.49
N MET A 193 -10.13 12.15 8.66
CA MET A 193 -11.15 12.20 7.61
C MET A 193 -11.38 13.62 7.09
N LYS A 194 -11.47 14.62 7.98
CA LYS A 194 -11.62 16.04 7.62
C LYS A 194 -10.41 16.54 6.84
N ARG A 195 -9.19 16.17 7.25
CA ARG A 195 -7.93 16.48 6.56
C ARG A 195 -7.73 15.69 5.26
N LYS A 196 -8.51 14.63 5.03
CA LYS A 196 -8.40 13.72 3.88
C LYS A 196 -6.99 13.10 3.79
N GLU A 197 -6.45 12.67 4.92
CA GLU A 197 -5.12 12.07 4.97
C GLU A 197 -5.05 10.79 4.12
N ILE A 198 -3.94 10.62 3.41
CA ILE A 198 -3.69 9.45 2.58
C ILE A 198 -2.57 8.62 3.22
N CYS A 199 -2.75 7.30 3.26
CA CYS A 199 -1.73 6.37 3.73
C CYS A 199 -1.26 5.45 2.61
N ILE A 200 0.02 5.09 2.65
CA ILE A 200 0.55 3.97 1.86
C ILE A 200 0.04 2.67 2.52
N ASN A 201 -1.01 2.09 1.94
CA ASN A 201 -1.74 0.95 2.52
C ASN A 201 -0.89 -0.32 2.68
N SER A 202 0.17 -0.48 1.89
CA SER A 202 1.09 -1.62 1.99
C SER A 202 2.53 -1.16 1.75
N MET A 203 3.35 -1.27 2.78
CA MET A 203 4.80 -1.22 2.65
C MET A 203 5.35 -2.63 2.82
N SER A 204 6.17 -3.05 1.87
CA SER A 204 6.98 -4.26 2.02
C SER A 204 8.40 -3.82 2.35
N ILE A 205 8.82 -4.11 3.58
CA ILE A 205 10.19 -3.97 4.08
C ILE A 205 10.88 -5.34 3.95
#